data_AF-A0A949YB23-F1
#
_entry.id   AF-A0A949YB23-F1
#
_cell.length_a   1.000
_cell.length_b   1.000
_cell.length_c   1.000
_cell.angle_alpha   90.00
_cell.angle_beta   90.00
_cell.angle_gamma   90.00
#
_symmetry.space_group_name_H-M   'P 1'
#
loop_
_entity.id
_entity.type
_entity.pdbx_description
1 polymer ?
#
loop_
_entity_poly.entity_id
_entity_poly.type
_entity_poly.pdbx_seq_one_letter_code
_entity_poly.pdbx_strand_id
1 'polypeptide(L)' 'MRTNIVIDDKLMAAALAARPKATKRAVVEEGLRLVALVHRQKKLRSLRGKLRWTGDLERMRRDRDP' A
#
# COMPACT_ATOMS: atom_id res chain seq x y z
N MET A 1 21.72 -2.28 2.28
CA MET A 1 22.15 -3.64 2.69
C MET A 1 22.07 -4.54 1.47
N ARG A 2 23.11 -5.36 1.20
CA ARG A 2 23.06 -6.36 0.13
C ARG A 2 22.64 -7.69 0.76
N THR A 3 21.60 -8.31 0.21
CA THR A 3 20.99 -9.53 0.75
C THR A 3 20.72 -10.49 -0.40
N ASN A 4 21.07 -11.76 -0.23
CA ASN A 4 20.68 -12.81 -1.18
C ASN A 4 19.40 -13.47 -0.69
N ILE A 5 18.34 -13.41 -1.48
CA ILE A 5 17.02 -13.97 -1.17
C ILE A 5 16.48 -14.73 -2.38
N VAL A 6 15.80 -15.84 -2.13
CA VAL A 6 15.08 -16.60 -3.17
C VAL A 6 13.70 -15.99 -3.32
N ILE A 7 13.33 -15.64 -4.55
CA ILE A 7 12.02 -15.05 -4.89
C ILE A 7 11.43 -15.88 -6.02
N ASP A 8 10.12 -16.11 -5.96
CA ASP A 8 9.38 -16.75 -7.05
C ASP A 8 9.49 -15.94 -8.35
N ASP A 9 9.89 -16.60 -9.44
CA ASP A 9 10.14 -15.94 -10.73
C ASP A 9 8.87 -15.39 -11.36
N LYS A 10 7.72 -16.07 -11.19
CA LYS A 10 6.43 -15.60 -11.72
C LYS A 10 5.99 -14.35 -10.98
N LEU A 11 6.19 -14.28 -9.68
CA LEU A 11 5.92 -13.10 -8.86
C LEU A 11 6.78 -11.91 -9.31
N MET A 12 8.09 -12.11 -9.48
CA MET A 12 9.00 -11.06 -9.94
C MET A 12 8.64 -10.59 -11.36
N ALA A 13 8.31 -11.51 -12.26
CA ALA A 13 7.88 -11.19 -13.62
C ALA A 13 6.59 -10.36 -13.63
N ALA A 14 5.58 -10.75 -12.86
CA ALA A 14 4.33 -10.01 -12.73
C ALA A 14 4.56 -8.59 -12.18
N ALA A 15 5.42 -8.44 -11.18
CA ALA A 15 5.72 -7.15 -10.58
C ALA A 15 6.50 -6.22 -11.53
N LEU A 16 7.43 -6.76 -12.33
CA LEU A 16 8.13 -6.00 -13.37
C LEU A 16 7.21 -5.63 -14.54
N ALA A 17 6.29 -6.51 -14.93
CA ALA A 17 5.29 -6.21 -15.95
C ALA A 17 4.36 -5.07 -15.51
N ALA A 18 4.00 -5.02 -14.21
CA ALA A 18 3.21 -3.94 -13.63
C ALA A 18 3.98 -2.61 -13.51
N ARG A 19 5.32 -2.65 -13.50
CA ARG A 19 6.18 -1.45 -13.46
C ARG A 19 7.22 -1.44 -14.58
N PRO A 20 6.83 -1.01 -15.78
CA PRO A 20 7.77 -0.86 -16.90
C PRO A 20 8.94 0.06 -16.50
N LYS A 21 10.17 -0.32 -16.88
CA LYS A 21 11.43 0.39 -16.58
C LYS A 21 11.97 0.27 -15.14
N ALA A 22 11.30 -0.45 -14.25
CA ALA A 22 11.84 -0.71 -12.91
C ALA A 22 12.90 -1.83 -12.92
N THR A 23 13.90 -1.69 -12.05
CA THR A 23 14.87 -2.77 -11.80
C THR A 23 14.31 -3.75 -10.77
N LYS A 24 14.79 -5.00 -10.76
CA LYS A 24 14.46 -6.00 -9.72
C LYS A 24 14.63 -5.43 -8.30
N ARG A 25 15.71 -4.66 -8.07
CA ARG A 25 15.97 -3.99 -6.78
C ARG A 25 14.87 -2.98 -6.43
N ALA A 26 14.49 -2.11 -7.38
CA ALA A 26 13.49 -1.08 -7.15
C ALA A 26 12.13 -1.70 -6.78
N VAL A 27 11.72 -2.75 -7.50
CA VAL A 27 10.47 -3.48 -7.24
C VAL A 27 10.47 -4.10 -5.83
N VAL A 28 11.57 -4.76 -5.44
CA VAL A 28 11.69 -5.35 -4.09
C VAL A 28 11.63 -4.27 -3.02
N GLU A 29 12.33 -3.15 -3.22
CA GLU A 29 12.36 -2.05 -2.26
C GLU A 29 10.98 -1.39 -2.09
N GLU A 30 10.23 -1.23 -3.18
CA GLU A 30 8.84 -0.76 -3.12
C GLU A 30 7.92 -1.74 -2.38
N GLY A 31 8.06 -3.04 -2.62
CA GLY A 31 7.32 -4.07 -1.89
C GLY A 31 7.60 -4.01 -0.38
N LEU A 32 8.86 -3.86 0.02
CA LEU A 32 9.25 -3.72 1.43
C LEU A 32 8.68 -2.44 2.06
N ARG A 33 8.68 -1.31 1.33
CA ARG A 33 8.05 -0.07 1.79
C ARG A 33 6.55 -0.25 2.01
N LEU A 34 5.88 -0.96 1.10
CA LEU A 34 4.44 -1.23 1.22
C LEU A 34 4.14 -2.08 2.46
N VAL A 35 4.94 -3.13 2.73
CA VAL A 35 4.78 -3.96 3.93
C VAL A 35 4.90 -3.12 5.21
N ALA A 36 5.92 -2.26 5.28
CA ALA A 36 6.13 -1.36 6.42
C ALA A 36 4.97 -0.36 6.59
N LEU A 37 4.48 0.20 5.48
CA LEU A 37 3.34 1.13 5.48
C LEU A 37 2.06 0.47 6.01
N VAL A 38 1.73 -0.72 5.49
CA VAL A 38 0.55 -1.49 5.93
C VAL A 38 0.64 -1.83 7.43
N HIS A 39 1.83 -2.18 7.92
CA HIS A 39 2.03 -2.47 9.34
C HIS A 39 1.85 -1.23 10.22
N ARG A 40 2.33 -0.06 9.78
CA ARG A 40 2.10 1.22 10.50
C ARG A 40 0.60 1.52 10.60
N GLN A 41 -0.15 1.31 9.53
CA GLN A 41 -1.60 1.52 9.49
C GLN A 41 -2.39 0.49 10.31
N LYS A 42 -1.82 -0.67 10.64
CA LYS A 42 -2.49 -1.69 11.46
C LYS A 42 -2.94 -1.15 12.82
N LYS A 43 -2.18 -0.23 13.42
CA LYS A 43 -2.60 0.47 14.66
C LYS A 43 -3.83 1.35 14.45
N LEU A 44 -3.96 2.02 13.31
CA LEU A 44 -5.17 2.79 12.98
C LEU A 44 -6.38 1.89 12.77
N ARG A 45 -6.18 0.68 12.21
CA ARG A 45 -7.28 -0.29 12.06
C ARG A 45 -7.87 -0.73 13.41
N SER A 46 -7.11 -0.72 14.50
CA SER A 46 -7.62 -1.07 15.84
C SER A 46 -8.53 0.01 16.45
N LEU A 47 -8.54 1.21 15.88
CA LEU A 47 -9.41 2.33 16.25
C LEU A 47 -10.76 2.30 15.49
N ARG A 48 -10.94 1.38 14.53
CA ARG A 48 -12.20 1.21 13.79
C ARG A 48 -13.34 0.93 14.78
N GLY A 49 -14.41 1.73 14.69
CA GLY A 49 -15.59 1.63 15.56
C GLY A 49 -15.40 2.20 16.97
N LYS A 50 -14.18 2.59 17.35
CA LYS A 50 -13.89 3.22 18.66
C LYS A 50 -13.92 4.74 18.61
N LEU A 51 -13.69 5.32 17.43
CA LEU A 51 -13.70 6.75 17.22
C LEU A 51 -15.10 7.21 16.82
N ARG A 52 -15.64 8.19 17.55
CA ARG A 52 -16.86 8.88 17.16
C ARG A 52 -16.51 9.86 16.04
N TRP A 53 -17.07 9.63 14.86
CA TRP A 53 -16.92 10.53 13.73
C TRP A 53 -17.94 11.68 13.86
N THR A 54 -17.49 12.92 13.69
CA THR A 54 -18.27 14.15 13.94
C THR A 54 -18.52 14.97 12.66
N GLY A 55 -18.31 14.39 11.48
CA GLY A 55 -18.59 15.06 10.21
C GLY A 55 -20.05 14.90 9.76
N ASP A 56 -20.42 15.56 8.66
CA ASP A 56 -21.65 15.31 7.91
C ASP A 56 -21.28 14.67 6.56
N LEU A 57 -21.69 13.41 6.38
CA LEU A 57 -21.23 12.53 5.30
C LEU A 57 -21.99 12.88 4.04
N GLU A 58 -23.25 13.26 4.22
CA GLU A 58 -24.15 13.64 3.15
C GLU A 58 -23.70 14.99 2.58
N ARG A 59 -23.25 15.93 3.42
CA ARG A 59 -22.63 17.17 2.94
C ARG A 59 -21.36 16.91 2.13
N MET A 60 -20.44 16.09 2.63
CA MET A 60 -19.18 15.79 1.92
C MET A 60 -19.35 15.07 0.58
N ARG A 61 -20.47 14.34 0.40
CA ARG A 61 -20.79 13.64 -0.85
C ARG A 61 -21.43 14.56 -1.89
N ARG A 62 -22.22 15.54 -1.44
CA ARG A 62 -22.89 16.53 -2.31
C ARG A 62 -21.92 17.50 -2.98
N ASP A 63 -20.74 17.71 -2.41
CA ASP A 63 -19.70 18.57 -2.99
C ASP A 63 -18.93 17.89 -4.16
N ARG A 64 -19.32 16.67 -4.59
CA ARG A 64 -18.55 15.85 -5.54
C ARG A 64 -19.25 15.51 -6.87
N ASP A 65 -20.29 16.23 -7.27
CA ASP A 65 -20.85 16.17 -8.63
C ASP A 65 -21.42 17.53 -9.07
N PRO A 66 -21.23 17.94 -10.34
CA PRO A 66 -20.00 18.37 -11.01
C PRO A 66 -19.69 19.88 -10.84
#